data_AF-A0A1F4HMC2-F1
#
_entry.id   AF-A0A1F4HMC2-F1
#
_cell.length_a   1.000
_cell.length_b   1.000
_cell.length_c   1.000
_cell.angle_alpha   90.00
_cell.angle_beta   90.00
_cell.angle_gamma   90.00
#
_symmetry.space_group_name_H-M   'P 1'
#
loop_
_entity.id
_entity.type
_entity.pdbx_description
1 polymer ?
#
loop_
_entity_poly.entity_id
_entity_poly.type
_entity_poly.pdbx_seq_one_letter_code
_entity_poly.pdbx_strand_id
1 'polypeptide(L)'
;MAELQRITTEYVDAEDRIRLNGELGSGHAPVVLWLTQRLLQRLLPVLLKGLQRPEAGADLAYADMLHGFAQQAAQANLLPEPPVQAAQHSAAWLVLSVDIAQSAESVCLTFKAADGRQASLTLAETPLRQWLGIVYHACLKAGWPLQVWPQWLQESRQPAVQPVVVLH
;
A
#
# COMPACT_ATOMS: atom_id res chain seq x y z
N MET A 1 3.22 22.06 -0.55
CA MET A 1 2.96 20.70 -0.06
C MET A 1 3.90 19.76 -0.79
N ALA A 2 4.56 18.83 -0.09
CA ALA A 2 5.51 17.93 -0.74
C ALA A 2 4.74 16.78 -1.45
N GLU A 3 5.08 16.49 -2.69
CA GLU A 3 4.42 15.43 -3.49
C GLU A 3 5.38 14.27 -3.70
N LEU A 4 4.95 13.07 -3.29
CA LEU A 4 5.72 11.83 -3.38
C LEU A 4 5.53 11.23 -4.77
N GLN A 5 6.62 11.04 -5.50
CA GLN A 5 6.60 10.43 -6.84
C GLN A 5 6.79 8.92 -6.78
N ARG A 6 7.69 8.47 -5.89
CA ARG A 6 8.00 7.05 -5.65
C ARG A 6 8.11 6.82 -4.16
N ILE A 7 7.74 5.62 -3.71
CA ILE A 7 7.86 5.24 -2.31
C ILE A 7 8.50 3.86 -2.17
N THR A 8 9.25 3.67 -1.10
CA THR A 8 9.67 2.35 -0.61
C THR A 8 9.07 2.12 0.75
N THR A 9 8.32 1.03 0.89
CA THR A 9 7.60 0.66 2.13
C THR A 9 8.27 -0.55 2.76
N GLU A 10 8.61 -0.46 4.03
CA GLU A 10 9.19 -1.58 4.78
C GLU A 10 8.79 -1.55 6.25
N TYR A 11 8.74 -2.72 6.89
CA TYR A 11 8.65 -2.82 8.34
C TYR A 11 10.06 -2.82 8.95
N VAL A 12 10.27 -1.92 9.92
CA VAL A 12 11.53 -1.75 10.64
C VAL A 12 11.39 -2.30 12.06
N ASP A 13 12.02 -3.46 12.30
CA ASP A 13 11.90 -4.21 13.56
C ASP A 13 12.32 -3.40 14.79
N ALA A 14 13.39 -2.60 14.68
CA ALA A 14 13.93 -1.82 15.80
C ALA A 14 12.99 -0.69 16.26
N GLU A 15 12.13 -0.21 15.37
CA GLU A 15 11.19 0.90 15.62
C GLU A 15 9.75 0.41 15.87
N ASP A 16 9.47 -0.87 15.60
CA ASP A 16 8.12 -1.47 15.54
C ASP A 16 7.14 -0.61 14.71
N ARG A 17 7.61 -0.18 13.53
CA ARG A 17 6.90 0.75 12.64
C ARG A 17 7.12 0.42 11.17
N ILE A 18 6.16 0.84 10.35
CA ILE A 18 6.33 0.86 8.90
C ILE A 18 7.00 2.18 8.52
N ARG A 19 8.07 2.11 7.74
CA ARG A 19 8.76 3.23 7.13
C ARG A 19 8.32 3.39 5.67
N LEU A 20 8.03 4.63 5.27
CA LEU A 20 7.94 5.03 3.87
C LEU A 20 9.10 5.98 3.56
N ASN A 21 10.01 5.57 2.68
CA ASN A 21 10.96 6.49 2.05
C ASN A 21 10.30 7.05 0.80
N GLY A 22 10.04 8.34 0.77
CA GLY A 22 9.37 9.02 -0.32
C GLY A 22 10.34 9.86 -1.15
N GLU A 23 10.39 9.61 -2.45
CA GLU A 23 11.07 10.45 -3.42
C GLU A 23 10.21 11.67 -3.72
N LEU A 24 10.80 12.86 -3.59
CA LEU A 24 10.19 14.13 -3.93
C LEU A 24 10.66 14.57 -5.32
N GLY A 25 9.90 15.47 -5.95
CA GLY A 25 10.28 16.03 -7.25
C GLY A 25 11.71 16.60 -7.30
N SER A 26 12.25 16.66 -8.51
CA SER A 26 13.67 16.92 -8.80
C SER A 26 14.29 18.04 -7.95
N GLY A 27 15.44 17.72 -7.33
CA GLY A 27 16.23 18.64 -6.50
C GLY A 27 15.96 18.57 -4.99
N HIS A 28 15.00 17.77 -4.54
CA HIS A 28 14.70 17.60 -3.12
C HIS A 28 15.27 16.29 -2.57
N ALA A 29 15.80 16.34 -1.35
CA ALA A 29 16.18 15.12 -0.64
C ALA A 29 14.92 14.27 -0.35
N PRO A 30 15.01 12.93 -0.40
CA PRO A 30 13.92 12.05 -0.01
C PRO A 30 13.45 12.35 1.42
N VAL A 31 12.18 12.04 1.71
CA VAL A 31 11.59 12.18 3.04
C VAL A 31 11.31 10.80 3.65
N VAL A 32 11.44 10.69 4.97
CA VAL A 32 11.13 9.45 5.71
C VAL A 32 9.86 9.66 6.54
N LEU A 33 8.84 8.87 6.26
CA LEU A 33 7.57 8.87 6.98
C LEU A 33 7.46 7.62 7.83
N TRP A 34 7.14 7.77 9.11
CA TRP A 34 6.89 6.66 10.01
C TRP A 34 5.39 6.48 10.21
N LEU A 35 4.89 5.28 9.91
CA LEU A 35 3.52 4.86 10.13
C LEU A 35 3.47 3.91 11.34
N THR A 36 2.59 4.22 12.28
CA THR A 36 2.31 3.33 13.42
C THR A 36 1.29 2.27 13.02
N GLN A 37 1.32 1.13 13.72
CA GLN A 37 0.28 0.11 13.60
C GLN A 37 -1.13 0.69 13.76
N ARG A 38 -1.35 1.51 14.80
CA ARG A 38 -2.64 2.12 15.09
C ARG A 38 -3.15 2.98 13.94
N LEU A 39 -2.29 3.80 13.34
CA LEU A 39 -2.65 4.62 12.19
C LEU A 39 -3.00 3.74 10.99
N LEU A 40 -2.20 2.71 10.73
CA LEU A 40 -2.42 1.80 9.62
C LEU A 40 -3.73 1.02 9.75
N GLN A 41 -4.04 0.51 10.94
CA GLN A 41 -5.29 -0.19 11.22
C GLN A 41 -6.54 0.68 11.02
N ARG A 42 -6.41 2.01 11.11
CA ARG A 42 -7.48 2.96 10.81
C ARG A 42 -7.56 3.32 9.32
N LEU A 43 -6.41 3.35 8.65
CA LEU A 43 -6.30 3.68 7.23
C LEU A 43 -6.80 2.53 6.34
N LEU A 44 -6.37 1.30 6.62
CA LEU A 44 -6.65 0.13 5.78
C LEU A 44 -8.14 -0.11 5.49
N PRO A 45 -9.06 -0.08 6.47
CA PRO A 45 -10.48 -0.29 6.20
C PRO A 45 -11.04 0.68 5.16
N VAL A 46 -10.59 1.94 5.18
CA VAL A 46 -11.08 2.99 4.26
C VAL A 46 -10.60 2.72 2.84
N LEU A 47 -9.34 2.30 2.68
CA LEU A 47 -8.77 2.00 1.37
C LEU A 47 -9.34 0.73 0.76
N LEU A 48 -9.46 -0.33 1.57
CA LEU A 48 -10.02 -1.61 1.13
C LEU A 48 -11.49 -1.46 0.72
N LYS A 49 -12.28 -0.71 1.49
CA LYS A 49 -13.66 -0.38 1.13
C LYS A 49 -13.76 0.42 -0.18
N GLY A 50 -12.78 1.30 -0.45
CA GLY A 50 -12.68 2.03 -1.70
C GLY A 50 -12.54 1.13 -2.92
N LEU A 51 -11.74 0.06 -2.80
CA LEU A 51 -11.50 -0.92 -3.87
C LEU A 51 -12.66 -1.91 -4.08
N GLN A 52 -13.50 -2.11 -3.06
CA GLN A 52 -14.58 -3.09 -3.05
C GLN A 52 -15.94 -2.52 -3.47
N ARG A 53 -16.00 -1.33 -4.09
CA ARG A 53 -17.28 -0.72 -4.47
C ARG A 53 -17.94 -1.59 -5.55
N PRO A 54 -18.98 -2.38 -5.24
CA PRO A 54 -19.55 -3.29 -6.22
C PRO A 54 -20.34 -2.47 -7.24
N GLU A 55 -20.32 -2.93 -8.50
CA GLU A 55 -21.36 -2.55 -9.45
C GLU A 55 -22.72 -2.96 -8.87
N ALA A 56 -23.71 -2.09 -8.99
CA ALA A 56 -25.02 -2.32 -8.37
C ALA A 56 -25.63 -3.65 -8.87
N GLY A 57 -25.90 -4.58 -7.94
CA GLY A 57 -26.50 -5.89 -8.25
C GLY A 57 -25.51 -7.03 -8.51
N ALA A 58 -24.19 -6.81 -8.33
CA ALA A 58 -23.21 -7.89 -8.43
C ALA A 58 -23.32 -8.89 -7.25
N ASP A 59 -23.17 -10.19 -7.56
CA ASP A 59 -22.99 -11.24 -6.56
C ASP A 59 -21.67 -11.01 -5.80
N LEU A 60 -21.73 -11.06 -4.46
CA LEU A 60 -20.59 -10.85 -3.58
C LEU A 60 -19.46 -11.86 -3.83
N ALA A 61 -19.78 -13.13 -4.11
CA ALA A 61 -18.77 -14.16 -4.36
C ALA A 61 -18.06 -13.93 -5.69
N TYR A 62 -18.82 -13.50 -6.71
CA TYR A 62 -18.25 -13.13 -8.01
C TYR A 62 -17.37 -11.88 -7.91
N ALA A 63 -17.82 -10.86 -7.16
CA ALA A 63 -17.03 -9.66 -6.90
C ALA A 63 -15.71 -9.97 -6.18
N ASP A 64 -15.73 -10.86 -5.18
CA ASP A 64 -14.52 -11.30 -4.46
C ASP A 64 -13.49 -11.95 -5.40
N MET A 65 -13.95 -12.86 -6.27
CA MET A 65 -13.12 -13.49 -7.30
C MET A 65 -12.51 -12.45 -8.26
N LEU A 66 -13.30 -11.48 -8.73
CA LEU A 66 -12.80 -10.40 -9.60
C LEU A 66 -11.71 -9.56 -8.90
N HIS A 67 -11.88 -9.25 -7.62
CA HIS A 67 -10.86 -8.56 -6.85
C HIS A 67 -9.58 -9.38 -6.69
N GLY A 68 -9.70 -10.70 -6.54
CA GLY A 68 -8.56 -11.62 -6.53
C GLY A 68 -7.73 -11.54 -7.81
N PHE A 69 -8.40 -11.62 -8.97
CA PHE A 69 -7.73 -11.49 -10.27
C PHE A 69 -7.11 -10.11 -10.47
N ALA A 70 -7.81 -9.03 -10.14
CA ALA A 70 -7.29 -7.68 -10.24
C ALA A 70 -6.04 -7.49 -9.37
N GLN A 71 -6.04 -8.06 -8.16
CA GLN A 71 -4.88 -8.04 -7.27
C GLN A 71 -3.70 -8.83 -7.84
N GLN A 72 -3.94 -10.06 -8.34
CA GLN A 72 -2.90 -10.88 -8.97
C GLN A 72 -2.28 -10.17 -10.18
N ALA A 73 -3.11 -9.60 -11.06
CA ALA A 73 -2.65 -8.85 -12.23
C ALA A 73 -1.83 -7.62 -11.82
N ALA A 74 -2.26 -6.89 -10.79
CA ALA A 74 -1.52 -5.75 -10.27
C ALA A 74 -0.13 -6.18 -9.75
N GLN A 75 -0.04 -7.27 -8.99
CA GLN A 75 1.24 -7.78 -8.48
C GLN A 75 2.16 -8.29 -9.60
N ALA A 76 1.61 -8.98 -10.60
CA ALA A 76 2.39 -9.47 -11.74
C ALA A 76 3.01 -8.35 -12.59
N ASN A 77 2.33 -7.20 -12.66
CA ASN A 77 2.80 -6.01 -13.38
C ASN A 77 3.74 -5.12 -12.56
N LEU A 78 4.07 -5.49 -11.32
CA LEU A 78 4.99 -4.71 -10.50
C LEU A 78 6.42 -4.92 -11.01
N LEU A 79 6.99 -3.89 -11.64
CA LEU A 79 8.37 -3.92 -12.11
C LEU A 79 9.34 -3.68 -10.94
N PRO A 80 10.41 -4.49 -10.80
CA PRO A 80 11.46 -4.21 -9.82
C PRO A 80 12.16 -2.89 -10.15
N GLU A 81 12.10 -1.94 -9.22
CA GLU A 81 12.84 -0.68 -9.32
C GLU A 81 13.81 -0.54 -8.14
N PRO A 82 14.91 0.20 -8.30
CA PRO A 82 15.79 0.48 -7.19
C PRO A 82 15.01 1.21 -6.08
N PRO A 83 15.07 0.71 -4.83
CA PRO A 83 14.34 1.29 -3.72
C PRO A 83 14.79 2.73 -3.46
N VAL A 84 13.82 3.59 -3.13
CA VAL A 84 14.07 4.96 -2.66
C VAL A 84 14.80 4.86 -1.32
N GLN A 85 16.06 5.29 -1.33
CA GLN A 85 16.91 5.31 -0.14
C GLN A 85 16.73 6.63 0.60
N ALA A 86 16.70 6.58 1.92
CA ALA A 86 16.87 7.77 2.73
C ALA A 86 18.29 8.32 2.54
N ALA A 87 18.43 9.63 2.37
CA ALA A 87 19.71 10.32 2.40
C ALA A 87 20.07 10.72 3.83
N GLN A 88 21.36 11.01 4.11
CA GLN A 88 21.82 11.47 5.43
C GLN A 88 21.05 12.69 5.97
N HIS A 89 20.56 13.56 5.09
CA HIS A 89 19.80 14.77 5.42
C HIS A 89 18.30 14.63 5.15
N SER A 90 17.80 13.41 4.94
CA SER A 90 16.38 13.18 4.76
C SER A 90 15.62 13.57 6.02
N ALA A 91 14.64 14.46 5.86
CA ALA A 91 13.74 14.79 6.94
C ALA A 91 12.95 13.53 7.32
N ALA A 92 13.01 13.13 8.59
CA ALA A 92 12.25 12.01 9.13
C ALA A 92 11.17 12.49 10.09
N TRP A 93 9.98 11.91 10.02
CA TRP A 93 8.88 12.26 10.93
C TRP A 93 7.79 11.22 11.07
N LEU A 94 7.11 11.31 12.21
CA LEU A 94 5.97 10.47 12.55
C LEU A 94 4.68 11.03 11.95
N VAL A 95 4.00 10.20 11.18
CA VAL A 95 2.66 10.53 10.68
C VAL A 95 1.65 10.33 11.79
N LEU A 96 0.84 11.35 12.05
CA LEU A 96 -0.22 11.32 13.06
C LEU A 96 -1.61 11.18 12.46
N SER A 97 -1.84 11.74 11.27
CA SER A 97 -3.08 11.57 10.53
C SER A 97 -2.82 11.45 9.03
N VAL A 98 -3.79 10.84 8.34
CA VAL A 98 -3.80 10.74 6.88
C VAL A 98 -5.17 11.22 6.41
N ASP A 99 -5.18 12.27 5.60
CA ASP A 99 -6.38 12.65 4.86
C ASP A 99 -6.46 11.82 3.59
N ILE A 100 -7.69 11.44 3.20
CA ILE A 100 -7.93 10.59 2.05
C ILE A 100 -8.90 11.33 1.12
N ALA A 101 -8.46 11.62 -0.09
CA ALA A 101 -9.33 12.11 -1.16
C ALA A 101 -9.45 11.00 -2.22
N GLN A 102 -10.68 10.59 -2.53
CA GLN A 102 -10.95 9.57 -3.54
C GLN A 102 -11.62 10.20 -4.75
N SER A 103 -11.14 9.87 -5.94
CA SER A 103 -11.76 10.18 -7.23
C SER A 103 -12.15 8.87 -7.92
N ALA A 104 -12.73 8.96 -9.13
CA ALA A 104 -13.02 7.79 -9.95
C ALA A 104 -11.75 7.05 -10.42
N GLU A 105 -10.63 7.77 -10.55
CA GLU A 105 -9.41 7.26 -11.20
C GLU A 105 -8.26 7.00 -10.21
N SER A 106 -8.26 7.68 -9.06
CA SER A 106 -7.16 7.63 -8.10
C SER A 106 -7.58 7.94 -6.67
N VAL A 107 -6.73 7.51 -5.74
CA VAL A 107 -6.77 7.86 -4.32
C VAL A 107 -5.54 8.70 -3.97
N CYS A 108 -5.77 9.87 -3.36
CA CYS A 108 -4.73 10.72 -2.81
C CYS A 108 -4.68 10.58 -1.29
N LEU A 109 -3.50 10.27 -0.76
CA LEU A 109 -3.19 10.15 0.66
C LEU A 109 -2.32 11.33 1.08
N THR A 110 -2.81 12.18 1.97
CA THR A 110 -2.03 13.28 2.56
C THR A 110 -1.61 12.92 3.98
N PHE A 111 -0.35 12.54 4.16
CA PHE A 111 0.26 12.25 5.45
C PHE A 111 0.58 13.55 6.19
N LYS A 112 0.27 13.64 7.48
CA LYS A 112 0.44 14.84 8.30
C LYS A 112 1.15 14.57 9.62
N ALA A 113 2.07 15.45 10.01
CA ALA A 113 2.74 15.48 11.30
C ALA A 113 2.10 16.49 12.28
N ALA A 114 2.49 16.43 13.56
CA ALA A 114 2.07 17.42 14.57
C ALA A 114 2.57 18.84 14.30
N ASP A 115 3.74 18.98 13.68
CA ASP A 115 4.39 20.26 13.43
C ASP A 115 3.96 20.93 12.11
N GLY A 116 2.88 20.42 11.50
CA GLY A 116 2.35 20.95 10.25
C GLY A 116 3.05 20.45 8.98
N ARG A 117 4.10 19.60 9.10
CA ARG A 117 4.66 18.92 7.92
C ARG A 117 3.63 18.01 7.27
N GLN A 118 3.64 18.00 5.94
CA GLN A 118 2.75 17.17 5.15
C GLN A 118 3.39 16.73 3.83
N ALA A 119 3.08 15.50 3.43
CA ALA A 119 3.46 14.92 2.15
C ALA A 119 2.25 14.19 1.55
N SER A 120 2.06 14.23 0.23
CA SER A 120 0.96 13.54 -0.44
C SER A 120 1.43 12.52 -1.44
N LEU A 121 0.69 11.41 -1.55
CA LEU A 121 0.90 10.34 -2.51
C LEU A 121 -0.41 10.07 -3.25
N THR A 122 -0.38 10.17 -4.56
CA THR A 122 -1.53 9.86 -5.42
C THR A 122 -1.30 8.52 -6.11
N LEU A 123 -2.22 7.58 -5.93
CA LEU A 123 -2.16 6.24 -6.51
C LEU A 123 -3.41 5.98 -7.32
N ALA A 124 -3.24 5.59 -8.59
CA ALA A 124 -4.31 4.95 -9.37
C ALA A 124 -4.60 3.55 -8.81
N GLU A 125 -5.65 2.89 -9.32
CA GLU A 125 -6.09 1.59 -8.80
C GLU A 125 -4.98 0.53 -8.77
N THR A 126 -4.26 0.35 -9.89
CA THR A 126 -3.19 -0.67 -9.98
C THR A 126 -2.03 -0.39 -9.01
N PRO A 127 -1.42 0.81 -8.97
CA PRO A 127 -0.41 1.15 -7.94
C PRO A 127 -0.93 1.04 -6.51
N LEU A 128 -2.20 1.36 -6.26
CA LEU A 128 -2.82 1.20 -4.93
C LEU A 128 -2.88 -0.28 -4.52
N ARG A 129 -3.32 -1.16 -5.42
CA ARG A 129 -3.33 -2.62 -5.22
C ARG A 129 -1.93 -3.18 -4.98
N GLN A 130 -0.95 -2.71 -5.76
CA GLN A 130 0.47 -3.05 -5.58
C GLN A 130 0.96 -2.65 -4.18
N TRP A 131 0.74 -1.39 -3.80
CA TRP A 131 1.15 -0.86 -2.51
C TRP A 131 0.47 -1.59 -1.34
N LEU A 132 -0.83 -1.90 -1.43
CA LEU A 132 -1.53 -2.69 -0.42
C LEU A 132 -0.94 -4.09 -0.24
N GLY A 133 -0.47 -4.73 -1.32
CA GLY A 133 0.27 -6.00 -1.22
C GLY A 133 1.58 -5.85 -0.43
N ILE A 134 2.34 -4.79 -0.70
CA ILE A 134 3.59 -4.48 0.04
C ILE A 134 3.29 -4.22 1.52
N VAL A 135 2.26 -3.42 1.82
CA VAL A 135 1.83 -3.12 3.18
C VAL A 135 1.36 -4.39 3.91
N TYR A 136 0.62 -5.28 3.25
CA TYR A 136 0.22 -6.56 3.80
C TYR A 136 1.44 -7.41 4.22
N HIS A 137 2.51 -7.44 3.40
CA HIS A 137 3.75 -8.14 3.75
C HIS A 137 4.48 -7.51 4.92
N ALA A 138 4.50 -6.19 4.99
CA ALA A 138 5.06 -5.48 6.13
C ALA A 138 4.29 -5.83 7.42
N CYS A 139 2.96 -5.85 7.39
CA CYS A 139 2.13 -6.28 8.53
C CYS A 139 2.36 -7.74 8.92
N LEU A 140 2.48 -8.64 7.93
CA LEU A 140 2.76 -10.06 8.16
C LEU A 140 4.13 -10.24 8.83
N LYS A 141 5.17 -9.57 8.33
CA LYS A 141 6.52 -9.58 8.93
C LYS A 141 6.49 -9.03 10.36
N ALA A 142 5.69 -8.00 10.62
CA ALA A 142 5.55 -7.37 11.92
C ALA A 142 4.74 -8.20 12.94
N GLY A 143 4.11 -9.30 12.52
CA GLY A 143 3.19 -10.06 13.38
C GLY A 143 1.95 -9.27 13.80
N TRP A 144 1.58 -8.22 13.05
CA TRP A 144 0.44 -7.38 13.37
C TRP A 144 -0.88 -8.09 13.01
N PRO A 145 -2.02 -7.75 13.68
CA PRO A 145 -3.31 -8.36 13.38
C PRO A 145 -3.73 -8.16 11.91
N LEU A 146 -4.11 -9.25 11.25
CA LEU A 146 -4.46 -9.26 9.83
C LEU A 146 -5.97 -9.30 9.54
N GLN A 147 -6.82 -9.16 10.56
CA GLN A 147 -8.28 -9.31 10.46
C GLN A 147 -8.96 -8.36 9.47
N VAL A 148 -8.32 -7.21 9.19
CA VAL A 148 -8.83 -6.20 8.25
C VAL A 148 -8.62 -6.60 6.78
N TRP A 149 -7.70 -7.52 6.49
CA TRP A 149 -7.34 -7.86 5.12
C TRP A 149 -8.34 -8.86 4.51
N PRO A 150 -8.91 -8.57 3.34
CA PRO A 150 -9.86 -9.46 2.68
C PRO A 150 -9.17 -10.70 2.11
N GLN A 151 -9.93 -11.78 1.98
CA GLN A 151 -9.44 -13.09 1.53
C GLN A 151 -8.78 -13.01 0.14
N TRP A 152 -9.40 -12.32 -0.82
CA TRP A 152 -8.83 -12.13 -2.16
C TRP A 152 -7.41 -11.53 -2.17
N LEU A 153 -7.07 -10.68 -1.20
CA LEU A 153 -5.73 -10.10 -1.11
C LEU A 153 -4.75 -11.10 -0.51
N GLN A 154 -5.20 -11.91 0.45
CA GLN A 154 -4.38 -12.95 1.08
C GLN A 154 -4.03 -14.08 0.08
N GLU A 155 -4.99 -14.49 -0.76
CA GLU A 155 -4.88 -15.61 -1.70
C GLU A 155 -4.13 -15.28 -2.98
N SER A 156 -4.23 -14.04 -3.45
CA SER A 156 -3.51 -13.54 -4.65
C SER A 156 -1.99 -13.74 -4.59
N ARG A 157 -1.45 -14.08 -3.42
CA ARG A 157 -0.03 -14.27 -3.16
C ARG A 157 0.39 -15.75 -3.05
N GLN A 158 -0.54 -16.71 -3.09
CA GLN A 158 -0.13 -18.10 -3.28
C GLN A 158 0.52 -18.20 -4.66
N PRO A 159 1.79 -18.62 -4.77
CA PRO A 159 2.32 -18.95 -6.08
C PRO A 159 1.37 -19.98 -6.67
N ALA A 160 0.91 -19.75 -7.91
CA ALA A 160 0.18 -20.76 -8.64
C ALA A 160 0.99 -22.05 -8.53
N VAL A 161 0.51 -23.03 -7.77
CA VAL A 161 0.98 -24.40 -7.91
C VAL A 161 0.59 -24.74 -9.33
N GLN A 162 1.53 -24.57 -10.26
CA GLN A 162 1.29 -24.95 -11.64
C GLN A 162 0.88 -26.42 -11.58
N PRO A 163 -0.33 -26.80 -12.02
CA PRO A 163 -0.62 -28.21 -12.17
C PRO A 163 0.44 -28.75 -13.13
N VAL A 164 1.30 -29.63 -12.64
CA VAL A 164 2.21 -30.40 -13.49
C VAL A 164 1.28 -31.25 -14.35
N VAL A 165 0.97 -30.75 -15.54
CA VAL A 165 0.25 -31.51 -16.55
C VAL A 165 1.24 -32.54 -17.08
N VAL A 166 1.22 -33.74 -16.49
CA VAL A 166 1.90 -34.90 -17.05
C VAL A 166 1.06 -35.35 -18.24
N LEU A 167 1.56 -35.15 -19.45
CA LEU A 167 1.00 -35.78 -20.64
C LEU A 167 1.34 -37.27 -20.58
N HIS A 168 0.31 -38.12 -20.57
CA HIS A 168 0.42 -39.57 -20.80
C HIS A 168 0.23 -39.87 -22.29
#